data_AF-A0A2T2N9E1-F1
#
_entry.id   AF-A0A2T2N9E1-F1
#
_cell.length_a   1.000
_cell.length_b   1.000
_cell.length_c   1.000
_cell.angle_alpha   90.00
_cell.angle_beta   90.00
_cell.angle_gamma   90.00
#
_symmetry.space_group_name_H-M   'P 1'
#
loop_
_entity.id
_entity.type
_entity.pdbx_description
1 polymer ?
#
loop_
_entity_poly.entity_id
_entity_poly.type
_entity_poly.pdbx_seq_one_letter_code
_entity_poly.pdbx_strand_id
1 'polypeptide(L)'
;MALQPCKTMSPSTTASEQWWKSAISLHTTILTLRGHLHTLYLFTAADFPTFAIPTLLFAICGALSGPLLTTNPSPSFVSILSRTPSALVVVWTNLLIFNMSNQRSPSSIAEDAINKPNRPLPRGLITPEATRRILLALVPAVLLLGWTFGVWQETLFLFTFQWLYNDLAGCDESFVLRNLLIAVGYGLYSSAAFRVLVGGSHTLTQAGVRWTGIVALVMLITQHICDIKDAAGDRLRGRRSAPIVLGDEMVRWSVSVPIMVCSVLCPWYFGLGWKSYVSVMGIGGVVAGRTMVWRDLASDKLTWKLWAFWTVALFVLPVVASPVVLDGAWTSMSILLCGGDECLSTLNLLAVSGVVGIVEGRRLYGQVGRANDTVPRIVIDAVVS
;
A
#
# COMPACT_ATOMS: atom_id res chain seq x y z
N MET A 1 32.82 26.91 79.63
CA MET A 1 31.92 27.26 78.51
C MET A 1 32.47 26.57 77.27
N ALA A 2 32.04 25.33 77.02
CA ALA A 2 32.53 24.52 75.90
C ALA A 2 31.57 24.70 74.72
N LEU A 3 32.09 25.19 73.59
CA LEU A 3 31.35 25.43 72.36
C LEU A 3 31.01 24.10 71.68
N GLN A 4 29.73 23.88 71.37
CA GLN A 4 29.25 22.79 70.53
C GLN A 4 29.79 22.94 69.08
N PRO A 5 30.19 21.85 68.41
CA PRO A 5 30.51 21.91 66.99
C PRO A 5 29.24 22.06 66.14
N CYS A 6 29.34 22.98 65.19
CA CYS A 6 28.32 23.35 64.22
C CYS A 6 27.91 22.14 63.35
N LYS A 7 26.62 21.81 63.32
CA LYS A 7 26.05 20.85 62.35
C LYS A 7 26.23 21.42 60.94
N THR A 8 27.04 20.76 60.12
CA THR A 8 27.08 21.00 58.68
C THR A 8 25.75 20.56 58.06
N MET A 9 24.93 21.51 57.63
CA MET A 9 23.81 21.23 56.72
C MET A 9 24.38 20.85 55.36
N SER A 10 24.09 19.63 54.91
CA SER A 10 24.34 19.20 53.54
C SER A 10 23.54 20.07 52.55
N PRO A 11 24.14 20.56 51.45
CA PRO A 11 23.42 21.33 50.45
C PRO A 11 22.38 20.45 49.75
N SER A 12 21.18 21.00 49.53
CA SER A 12 20.06 20.37 48.86
C SER A 12 20.34 20.13 47.37
N THR A 13 20.96 19.00 47.02
CA THR A 13 21.25 18.55 45.65
C THR A 13 20.08 17.88 44.92
N THR A 14 18.87 17.91 45.48
CA THR A 14 17.81 16.98 45.08
C THR A 14 17.03 17.40 43.83
N ALA A 15 16.71 18.68 43.65
CA ALA A 15 15.79 19.11 42.58
C ALA A 15 16.43 19.10 41.17
N SER A 16 17.66 19.60 41.03
CA SER A 16 18.35 19.66 39.73
C SER A 16 18.79 18.28 39.25
N GLU A 17 19.31 17.43 40.14
CA GLU A 17 19.64 16.04 39.81
C GLU A 17 18.40 15.22 39.43
N GLN A 18 17.28 15.43 40.12
CA GLN A 18 16.04 14.73 39.82
C GLN A 18 15.44 15.18 38.48
N TRP A 19 15.61 16.46 38.12
CA TRP A 19 15.24 16.97 36.80
C TRP A 19 16.09 16.35 35.68
N TRP A 20 17.42 16.28 35.86
CA TRP A 20 18.32 15.61 34.92
C TRP A 20 18.04 14.11 34.77
N LYS A 21 17.80 13.40 35.88
CA LYS A 21 17.41 11.97 35.86
C LYS A 21 16.08 11.77 35.10
N SER A 22 15.12 12.68 35.28
CA SER A 22 13.83 12.63 34.58
C SER A 22 13.99 12.92 33.08
N ALA A 23 14.79 13.92 32.71
CA ALA A 23 15.07 14.26 31.32
C ALA A 23 15.81 13.13 30.58
N ILE A 24 16.81 12.52 31.22
CA ILE A 24 17.54 11.36 30.67
C ILE A 24 16.61 10.14 30.54
N SER A 25 15.76 9.89 31.53
CA SER A 25 14.75 8.82 31.49
C SER A 25 13.74 9.01 30.34
N LEU A 26 13.21 10.23 30.18
CA LEU A 26 12.31 10.57 29.08
C LEU A 26 12.99 10.42 27.72
N HIS A 27 14.22 10.93 27.57
CA HIS A 27 14.99 10.80 26.33
C HIS A 27 15.23 9.33 25.97
N THR A 28 15.63 8.50 26.95
CA THR A 28 15.84 7.06 26.77
C THR A 28 14.54 6.36 26.39
N THR A 29 13.42 6.75 27.01
CA THR A 29 12.08 6.21 26.70
C THR A 29 11.68 6.54 25.26
N ILE A 30 11.89 7.79 24.80
CA ILE A 30 11.58 8.22 23.43
C ILE A 30 12.42 7.45 22.41
N LEU A 31 13.73 7.29 22.65
CA LEU A 31 14.62 6.53 21.78
C LEU A 31 14.19 5.06 21.70
N THR A 32 13.82 4.47 22.83
CA THR A 32 13.34 3.09 22.91
C THR A 32 12.04 2.90 22.14
N LEU A 33 11.06 3.80 22.34
CA LEU A 33 9.80 3.79 21.61
C LEU A 33 10.02 3.95 20.10
N ARG A 34 10.89 4.87 19.69
CA ARG A 34 11.28 5.05 18.28
C ARG A 34 11.88 3.77 17.71
N GLY A 35 12.74 3.08 18.45
CA GLY A 35 13.32 1.80 18.06
C GLY A 35 12.25 0.71 17.87
N HIS A 36 11.29 0.62 18.77
CA HIS A 36 10.17 -0.32 18.64
C HIS A 36 9.26 0.00 17.44
N LEU A 37 8.87 1.26 17.26
CA LEU A 37 8.04 1.68 16.12
C LEU A 37 8.74 1.43 14.78
N HIS A 38 10.05 1.72 14.71
CA HIS A 38 10.84 1.41 13.53
C HIS A 38 10.89 -0.10 13.26
N THR A 39 11.02 -0.92 14.31
CA THR A 39 10.99 -2.39 14.18
C THR A 39 9.65 -2.90 13.65
N LEU A 40 8.53 -2.35 14.15
CA LEU A 40 7.19 -2.68 13.65
C LEU A 40 7.02 -2.28 12.17
N TYR A 41 7.50 -1.09 11.79
CA TYR A 41 7.50 -0.67 10.40
C TYR A 41 8.29 -1.64 9.51
N LEU A 42 9.48 -2.07 9.94
CA LEU A 42 10.34 -2.98 9.17
C LEU A 42 9.69 -4.34 8.85
N PHE A 43 8.73 -4.83 9.66
CA PHE A 43 7.94 -6.01 9.30
C PHE A 43 7.14 -5.81 8.01
N THR A 44 6.69 -4.59 7.74
CA THR A 44 5.78 -4.22 6.65
C THR A 44 6.44 -3.43 5.51
N ALA A 45 7.67 -2.93 5.71
CA ALA A 45 8.31 -1.95 4.82
C ALA A 45 8.40 -2.42 3.36
N ALA A 46 8.67 -3.70 3.13
CA ALA A 46 8.76 -4.27 1.77
C ALA A 46 7.40 -4.33 1.07
N ASP A 47 6.31 -4.49 1.83
CA ASP A 47 4.96 -4.67 1.32
C ASP A 47 4.19 -3.34 1.24
N PHE A 48 4.67 -2.30 1.92
CA PHE A 48 4.01 -0.99 1.93
C PHE A 48 3.80 -0.39 0.53
N PRO A 49 4.83 -0.25 -0.34
CA PRO A 49 4.66 0.34 -1.67
C PRO A 49 3.92 -0.55 -2.67
N THR A 50 3.97 -1.87 -2.49
CA THR A 50 3.46 -2.84 -3.48
C THR A 50 2.17 -3.53 -3.05
N PHE A 51 1.71 -3.31 -1.82
CA PHE A 51 0.46 -3.85 -1.30
C PHE A 51 -0.37 -2.77 -0.59
N ALA A 52 0.15 -2.14 0.48
CA ALA A 52 -0.65 -1.22 1.29
C ALA A 52 -1.13 0.00 0.50
N ILE A 53 -0.22 0.62 -0.28
CA ILE A 53 -0.54 1.76 -1.15
C ILE A 53 -1.55 1.35 -2.25
N PRO A 54 -1.31 0.29 -3.05
CA PRO A 54 -2.29 -0.17 -4.04
C PRO A 54 -3.68 -0.47 -3.47
N THR A 55 -3.78 -1.15 -2.32
CA THR A 55 -5.06 -1.43 -1.64
C THR A 55 -5.78 -0.13 -1.25
N LEU A 56 -5.03 0.85 -0.74
CA LEU A 56 -5.59 2.15 -0.39
C LEU A 56 -6.06 2.92 -1.64
N LEU A 57 -5.28 2.87 -2.73
CA LEU A 57 -5.65 3.48 -4.01
C LEU A 57 -6.90 2.82 -4.62
N PHE A 58 -7.01 1.50 -4.54
CA PHE A 58 -8.26 0.79 -4.91
C PHE A 58 -9.45 1.36 -4.16
N ALA A 59 -9.33 1.46 -2.84
CA ALA A 59 -10.41 1.96 -1.98
C ALA A 59 -10.75 3.44 -2.28
N ILE A 60 -9.74 4.29 -2.47
CA ILE A 60 -9.92 5.71 -2.80
C ILE A 60 -10.62 5.86 -4.14
N CYS A 61 -10.12 5.22 -5.20
CA CYS A 61 -10.74 5.27 -6.52
C CYS A 61 -12.16 4.69 -6.50
N GLY A 62 -12.38 3.61 -5.75
CA GLY A 62 -13.70 3.06 -5.51
C GLY A 62 -14.65 4.07 -4.88
N ALA A 63 -14.23 4.74 -3.80
CA ALA A 63 -15.05 5.72 -3.11
C ALA A 63 -15.31 6.97 -3.95
N LEU A 64 -14.31 7.42 -4.72
CA LEU A 64 -14.41 8.57 -5.63
C LEU A 64 -15.30 8.30 -6.85
N SER A 65 -15.53 7.05 -7.23
CA SER A 65 -16.50 6.73 -8.29
C SER A 65 -17.97 6.95 -7.88
N GLY A 66 -18.21 7.19 -6.58
CA GLY A 66 -19.48 7.63 -6.04
C GLY A 66 -20.62 6.62 -6.23
N PRO A 67 -21.77 7.03 -6.78
CA PRO A 67 -22.95 6.16 -6.93
C PRO A 67 -22.71 4.91 -7.76
N LEU A 68 -21.65 4.90 -8.60
CA LEU A 68 -21.29 3.74 -9.42
C LEU A 68 -21.00 2.52 -8.55
N LEU A 69 -20.20 2.68 -7.49
CA LEU A 69 -19.73 1.59 -6.63
C LEU A 69 -20.19 1.69 -5.18
N THR A 70 -20.80 2.80 -4.78
CA THR A 70 -21.22 3.09 -3.40
C THR A 70 -22.66 3.57 -3.35
N THR A 71 -23.34 3.40 -2.22
CA THR A 71 -24.71 3.91 -2.03
C THR A 71 -24.75 5.40 -1.70
N ASN A 72 -23.62 6.10 -1.76
CA ASN A 72 -23.55 7.54 -1.54
C ASN A 72 -23.94 8.29 -2.82
N PRO A 73 -25.09 9.00 -2.85
CA PRO A 73 -25.55 9.70 -4.06
C PRO A 73 -24.71 10.93 -4.41
N SER A 74 -24.04 11.52 -3.42
CA SER A 74 -23.31 12.79 -3.56
C SER A 74 -22.07 12.80 -2.66
N PRO A 75 -21.06 11.95 -2.96
CA PRO A 75 -19.85 11.87 -2.15
C PRO A 75 -19.04 13.17 -2.23
N SER A 76 -18.50 13.59 -1.08
CA SER A 76 -17.58 14.72 -1.00
C SER A 76 -16.14 14.25 -1.13
N PHE A 77 -15.39 14.84 -2.07
CA PHE A 77 -13.96 14.59 -2.26
C PHE A 77 -13.16 14.77 -0.96
N VAL A 78 -13.39 15.88 -0.25
CA VAL A 78 -12.69 16.19 1.01
C VAL A 78 -13.04 15.18 2.11
N SER A 79 -14.30 14.76 2.21
CA SER A 79 -14.70 13.76 3.21
C SER A 79 -14.11 12.37 2.92
N ILE A 80 -13.89 12.01 1.67
CA ILE A 80 -13.25 10.74 1.32
C ILE A 80 -11.76 10.82 1.70
N LEU A 81 -11.07 11.89 1.29
CA LEU A 81 -9.65 12.04 1.60
C LEU A 81 -9.37 12.16 3.10
N SER A 82 -10.23 12.82 3.87
CA SER A 82 -10.06 12.94 5.33
C SER A 82 -10.12 11.59 6.07
N ARG A 83 -10.74 10.56 5.46
CA ARG A 83 -10.80 9.19 6.00
C ARG A 83 -9.63 8.31 5.56
N THR A 84 -8.78 8.80 4.64
CA THR A 84 -7.62 8.07 4.14
C THR A 84 -6.65 7.64 5.25
N PRO A 85 -6.33 8.48 6.26
CA PRO A 85 -5.49 8.05 7.38
C PRO A 85 -6.11 6.88 8.17
N SER A 86 -7.43 6.90 8.40
CA SER A 86 -8.14 5.82 9.08
C SER A 86 -8.10 4.52 8.28
N ALA A 87 -8.36 4.59 6.97
CA ALA A 87 -8.28 3.43 6.09
C ALA A 87 -6.85 2.85 6.05
N LEU A 88 -5.82 3.71 5.99
CA LEU A 88 -4.43 3.30 6.04
C LEU A 88 -4.09 2.61 7.37
N VAL A 89 -4.56 3.13 8.50
CA VAL A 89 -4.35 2.52 9.82
C VAL A 89 -4.97 1.13 9.89
N VAL A 90 -6.19 0.94 9.39
CA VAL A 90 -6.85 -0.37 9.33
C VAL A 90 -6.07 -1.35 8.44
N VAL A 91 -5.65 -0.92 7.25
CA VAL A 91 -4.85 -1.75 6.32
C VAL A 91 -3.51 -2.11 6.94
N TRP A 92 -2.78 -1.12 7.46
CA TRP A 92 -1.43 -1.32 7.99
C TRP A 92 -1.41 -2.21 9.22
N THR A 93 -2.36 -2.05 10.15
CA THR A 93 -2.41 -2.86 11.37
C THR A 93 -2.77 -4.32 11.10
N ASN A 94 -3.71 -4.58 10.17
CA ASN A 94 -3.97 -5.94 9.69
C ASN A 94 -2.73 -6.52 8.99
N LEU A 95 -2.07 -5.74 8.12
CA LEU A 95 -0.85 -6.16 7.42
C LEU A 95 0.30 -6.46 8.38
N LEU A 96 0.40 -5.70 9.47
CA LEU A 96 1.38 -5.94 10.53
C LEU A 96 1.17 -7.30 11.19
N ILE A 97 -0.07 -7.65 11.54
CA ILE A 97 -0.41 -8.98 12.08
C ILE A 97 -0.04 -10.07 11.07
N PHE A 98 -0.43 -9.89 9.81
CA PHE A 98 -0.10 -10.82 8.71
C PHE A 98 1.41 -11.07 8.65
N ASN A 99 2.19 -10.00 8.59
CA ASN A 99 3.63 -10.08 8.42
C ASN A 99 4.34 -10.65 9.64
N MET A 100 3.94 -10.27 10.85
CA MET A 100 4.53 -10.83 12.07
C MET A 100 4.27 -12.33 12.18
N SER A 101 3.06 -12.80 11.85
CA SER A 101 2.76 -14.24 11.88
C SER A 101 3.43 -15.00 10.72
N ASN A 102 3.52 -14.42 9.52
CA ASN A 102 4.22 -15.06 8.39
C ASN A 102 5.74 -15.17 8.59
N GLN A 103 6.37 -14.18 9.24
CA GLN A 103 7.83 -14.10 9.32
C GLN A 103 8.44 -14.87 10.50
N ARG A 104 7.65 -15.24 11.52
CA ARG A 104 8.16 -15.74 12.81
C ARG A 104 8.72 -17.16 12.81
N SER A 105 8.37 -18.01 11.85
CA SER A 105 8.80 -19.42 11.86
C SER A 105 10.28 -19.56 11.49
N PRO A 106 11.02 -20.58 11.99
CA PRO A 106 12.42 -20.78 11.61
C PRO A 106 12.64 -20.89 10.10
N SER A 107 11.74 -21.58 9.38
CA SER A 107 11.81 -21.71 7.93
C SER A 107 11.53 -20.37 7.22
N SER A 108 10.57 -19.58 7.70
CA SER A 108 10.33 -18.21 7.20
C SER A 108 11.54 -17.29 7.40
N ILE A 109 12.26 -17.41 8.52
CA ILE A 109 13.44 -16.59 8.80
C ILE A 109 14.57 -16.95 7.83
N ALA A 110 14.78 -18.25 7.57
CA ALA A 110 15.78 -18.71 6.61
C ALA A 110 15.44 -18.29 5.17
N GLU A 111 14.17 -18.36 4.78
CA GLU A 111 13.65 -17.83 3.50
C GLU A 111 13.90 -16.31 3.39
N ASP A 112 13.52 -15.55 4.40
CA ASP A 112 13.66 -14.09 4.39
C ASP A 112 15.11 -13.62 4.47
N ALA A 113 16.02 -14.40 5.06
CA ALA A 113 17.46 -14.10 5.01
C ALA A 113 17.99 -14.02 3.57
N ILE A 114 17.38 -14.74 2.63
CA ILE A 114 17.70 -14.67 1.20
C ILE A 114 16.86 -13.59 0.52
N ASN A 115 15.54 -13.67 0.62
CA ASN A 115 14.66 -12.85 -0.20
C ASN A 115 14.57 -11.39 0.30
N LYS A 116 14.57 -11.19 1.62
CA LYS A 116 14.23 -9.93 2.30
C LYS A 116 15.09 -9.73 3.57
N PRO A 117 16.44 -9.68 3.45
CA PRO A 117 17.37 -9.69 4.60
C PRO A 117 17.23 -8.49 5.53
N ASN A 118 16.55 -7.42 5.08
CA ASN A 118 16.33 -6.22 5.88
C ASN A 118 15.20 -6.37 6.92
N ARG A 119 14.43 -7.48 6.90
CA ARG A 119 13.33 -7.73 7.83
C ARG A 119 13.83 -7.90 9.29
N PRO A 120 13.00 -7.64 10.31
CA PRO A 120 13.43 -7.62 11.70
C PRO A 120 14.03 -8.94 12.20
N LEU A 121 13.42 -10.06 11.84
CA LEU A 121 13.79 -11.39 12.35
C LEU A 121 15.10 -11.92 11.74
N PRO A 122 15.32 -11.88 10.40
CA PRO A 122 16.63 -12.22 9.82
C PRO A 122 17.78 -11.35 10.37
N ARG A 123 17.50 -10.10 10.72
CA ARG A 123 18.48 -9.18 11.31
C ARG A 123 18.73 -9.39 12.80
N GLY A 124 17.95 -10.25 13.47
CA GLY A 124 18.02 -10.42 14.92
C GLY A 124 17.58 -9.20 15.73
N LEU A 125 16.80 -8.27 15.16
CA LEU A 125 16.28 -7.09 15.86
C LEU A 125 15.19 -7.44 16.89
N ILE A 126 14.53 -8.58 16.69
CA ILE A 126 13.49 -9.12 17.56
C ILE A 126 13.52 -10.64 17.47
N THR A 127 13.16 -11.34 18.55
CA THR A 127 13.09 -12.81 18.55
C THR A 127 11.72 -13.31 18.07
N PRO A 128 11.63 -14.56 17.57
CA PRO A 128 10.35 -15.19 17.24
C PRO A 128 9.36 -15.20 18.41
N GLU A 129 9.85 -15.49 19.62
CA GLU A 129 9.03 -15.55 20.82
C GLU A 129 8.53 -14.16 21.25
N ALA A 130 9.36 -13.12 21.16
CA ALA A 130 8.92 -11.75 21.39
C ALA A 130 7.85 -11.33 20.37
N THR A 131 8.05 -11.67 19.09
CA THR A 131 7.08 -11.42 18.02
C THR A 131 5.72 -12.09 18.32
N ARG A 132 5.74 -13.35 18.77
CA ARG A 132 4.54 -14.08 19.20
C ARG A 132 3.82 -13.41 20.37
N ARG A 133 4.55 -12.92 21.38
CA ARG A 133 3.96 -12.21 22.52
C ARG A 133 3.32 -10.88 22.12
N ILE A 134 3.93 -10.15 21.20
CA ILE A 134 3.32 -8.92 20.66
C ILE A 134 2.02 -9.25 19.91
N LEU A 135 1.99 -10.34 19.13
CA LEU A 135 0.77 -10.79 18.45
C LEU A 135 -0.39 -11.07 19.42
N LEU A 136 -0.13 -11.64 20.61
CA LEU A 136 -1.17 -11.87 21.62
C LEU A 136 -1.88 -10.58 22.05
N ALA A 137 -1.18 -9.45 22.06
CA ALA A 137 -1.75 -8.15 22.38
C ALA A 137 -2.33 -7.44 21.15
N LEU A 138 -1.67 -7.52 19.99
CA LEU A 138 -2.10 -6.83 18.77
C LEU A 138 -3.37 -7.42 18.17
N VAL A 139 -3.55 -8.74 18.18
CA VAL A 139 -4.75 -9.38 17.60
C VAL A 139 -6.06 -8.84 18.21
N PRO A 140 -6.27 -8.84 19.54
CA PRO A 140 -7.49 -8.25 20.11
C PRO A 140 -7.56 -6.73 19.91
N ALA A 141 -6.44 -6.01 19.97
CA ALA A 141 -6.41 -4.57 19.76
C ALA A 141 -6.84 -4.18 18.33
N VAL A 142 -6.38 -4.92 17.32
CA VAL A 142 -6.72 -4.68 15.92
C VAL A 142 -8.16 -5.13 15.62
N LEU A 143 -8.67 -6.17 16.27
CA LEU A 143 -10.09 -6.50 16.18
C LEU A 143 -10.98 -5.38 16.72
N LEU A 144 -10.61 -4.82 17.89
CA LEU A 144 -11.31 -3.67 18.47
C LEU A 144 -11.23 -2.45 17.55
N LEU A 145 -10.07 -2.18 16.96
CA LEU A 145 -9.91 -1.13 15.94
C LEU A 145 -10.84 -1.37 14.74
N GLY A 146 -10.89 -2.60 14.22
CA GLY A 146 -11.83 -2.99 13.16
C GLY A 146 -13.28 -2.76 13.56
N TRP A 147 -13.65 -3.05 14.81
CA TRP A 147 -14.96 -2.76 15.38
C TRP A 147 -15.27 -1.25 15.39
N THR A 148 -14.32 -0.42 15.84
CA THR A 148 -14.51 1.05 15.86
C THR A 148 -14.74 1.65 14.47
N PHE A 149 -14.20 1.03 13.43
CA PHE A 149 -14.38 1.46 12.04
C PHE A 149 -15.48 0.69 11.28
N GLY A 150 -16.20 -0.22 11.94
CA GLY A 150 -17.28 -0.99 11.33
C GLY A 150 -16.85 -2.07 10.32
N VAL A 151 -15.60 -2.51 10.38
CA VAL A 151 -14.97 -3.50 9.46
C VAL A 151 -14.40 -4.70 10.22
N TRP A 152 -15.04 -5.05 11.34
CA TRP A 152 -14.61 -6.16 12.19
C TRP A 152 -14.81 -7.51 11.51
N GLN A 153 -15.80 -7.66 10.63
CA GLN A 153 -16.01 -8.90 9.88
C GLN A 153 -14.81 -9.18 8.97
N GLU A 154 -14.39 -8.20 8.17
CA GLU A 154 -13.21 -8.32 7.32
C GLU A 154 -11.97 -8.60 8.15
N THR A 155 -11.79 -7.90 9.26
CA THR A 155 -10.66 -8.12 10.20
C THR A 155 -10.66 -9.55 10.75
N LEU A 156 -11.82 -10.06 11.17
CA LEU A 156 -11.95 -11.43 11.68
C LEU A 156 -11.67 -12.47 10.60
N PHE A 157 -12.19 -12.29 9.39
CA PHE A 157 -11.87 -13.17 8.27
C PHE A 157 -10.39 -13.10 7.91
N LEU A 158 -9.77 -11.91 7.91
CA LEU A 158 -8.33 -11.77 7.69
C LEU A 158 -7.52 -12.56 8.71
N PHE A 159 -7.92 -12.59 9.99
CA PHE A 159 -7.26 -13.42 10.99
C PHE A 159 -7.42 -14.91 10.70
N THR A 160 -8.61 -15.36 10.32
CA THR A 160 -8.87 -16.75 9.94
C THR A 160 -8.04 -17.18 8.73
N PHE A 161 -8.03 -16.38 7.66
CA PHE A 161 -7.25 -16.66 6.46
C PHE A 161 -5.74 -16.57 6.69
N GLN A 162 -5.31 -15.65 7.56
CA GLN A 162 -3.93 -15.57 8.01
C GLN A 162 -3.48 -16.84 8.73
N TRP A 163 -4.31 -17.33 9.65
CA TRP A 163 -4.04 -18.57 10.38
C TRP A 163 -3.99 -19.78 9.44
N LEU A 164 -4.95 -19.88 8.50
CA LEU A 164 -4.93 -20.90 7.44
C LEU A 164 -3.65 -20.84 6.60
N TYR A 165 -3.23 -19.64 6.21
CA TYR A 165 -2.06 -19.43 5.35
C TYR A 165 -0.75 -19.80 6.07
N ASN A 166 -0.58 -19.38 7.32
CA ASN A 166 0.71 -19.44 8.03
C ASN A 166 0.80 -20.59 9.02
N ASP A 167 -0.14 -20.66 9.95
CA ASP A 167 -0.08 -21.58 11.09
C ASP A 167 -0.51 -22.99 10.69
N LEU A 168 -1.45 -23.12 9.75
CA LEU A 168 -1.78 -24.40 9.09
C LEU A 168 -0.97 -24.68 7.83
N ALA A 169 0.04 -23.85 7.53
CA ALA A 169 0.92 -24.02 6.38
C ALA A 169 0.21 -24.13 5.02
N GLY A 170 -1.00 -23.58 4.86
CA GLY A 170 -1.72 -23.59 3.58
C GLY A 170 -0.95 -22.90 2.44
N CYS A 171 -0.02 -22.01 2.77
CA CYS A 171 0.90 -21.42 1.79
C CYS A 171 1.96 -22.37 1.24
N ASP A 172 2.23 -23.48 1.92
CA ASP A 172 3.28 -24.44 1.56
C ASP A 172 2.72 -25.65 0.77
N GLU A 173 1.42 -25.93 0.86
CA GLU A 173 0.71 -27.06 0.22
C GLU A 173 0.73 -27.03 -1.32
N SER A 174 0.30 -25.91 -1.91
CA SER A 174 0.34 -25.70 -3.36
C SER A 174 0.32 -24.22 -3.71
N PHE A 175 0.94 -23.85 -4.83
CA PHE A 175 0.88 -22.47 -5.32
C PHE A 175 -0.56 -22.00 -5.61
N VAL A 176 -1.46 -22.92 -6.00
CA VAL A 176 -2.88 -22.60 -6.25
C VAL A 176 -3.59 -22.21 -4.95
N LEU A 177 -3.47 -23.04 -3.91
CA LEU A 177 -4.07 -22.73 -2.60
C LEU A 177 -3.46 -21.45 -2.02
N ARG A 178 -2.14 -21.29 -2.10
CA ARG A 178 -1.45 -20.09 -1.66
C ARG A 178 -2.01 -18.84 -2.33
N ASN A 179 -2.15 -18.86 -3.65
CA ASN A 179 -2.63 -17.72 -4.41
C ASN A 179 -4.12 -17.45 -4.16
N LEU A 180 -4.92 -18.49 -3.93
CA LEU A 180 -6.32 -18.35 -3.50
C LEU A 180 -6.42 -17.63 -2.16
N LEU A 181 -5.66 -18.07 -1.16
CA LEU A 181 -5.64 -17.44 0.17
C LEU A 181 -5.15 -15.98 0.08
N ILE A 182 -4.12 -15.70 -0.72
CA ILE A 182 -3.64 -14.32 -0.97
C ILE A 182 -4.71 -13.48 -1.64
N ALA A 183 -5.39 -13.99 -2.67
CA ALA A 183 -6.42 -13.29 -3.40
C ALA A 183 -7.63 -12.95 -2.51
N VAL A 184 -8.08 -13.90 -1.70
CA VAL A 184 -9.14 -13.67 -0.71
C VAL A 184 -8.70 -12.63 0.32
N GLY A 185 -7.47 -12.74 0.83
CA GLY A 185 -6.88 -11.73 1.69
C GLY A 185 -6.92 -10.34 1.05
N TYR A 186 -6.41 -10.20 -0.18
CA TYR A 186 -6.41 -8.94 -0.92
C TYR A 186 -7.83 -8.35 -1.07
N GLY A 187 -8.81 -9.19 -1.39
CA GLY A 187 -10.22 -8.79 -1.47
C GLY A 187 -10.76 -8.28 -0.12
N LEU A 188 -10.42 -8.94 0.99
CA LEU A 188 -10.82 -8.51 2.34
C LEU A 188 -10.15 -7.20 2.76
N TYR A 189 -8.85 -7.05 2.51
CA TYR A 189 -8.14 -5.78 2.74
C TYR A 189 -8.74 -4.63 1.93
N SER A 190 -9.03 -4.89 0.65
CA SER A 190 -9.67 -3.95 -0.25
C SER A 190 -11.07 -3.57 0.22
N SER A 191 -11.88 -4.55 0.62
CA SER A 191 -13.23 -4.33 1.19
C SER A 191 -13.17 -3.49 2.46
N ALA A 192 -12.28 -3.82 3.40
CA ALA A 192 -12.13 -3.09 4.65
C ALA A 192 -11.76 -1.63 4.39
N ALA A 193 -10.72 -1.37 3.59
CA ALA A 193 -10.31 -0.02 3.24
C ALA A 193 -11.44 0.76 2.53
N PHE A 194 -12.13 0.11 1.60
CA PHE A 194 -13.22 0.72 0.82
C PHE A 194 -14.39 1.11 1.73
N ARG A 195 -14.82 0.23 2.64
CA ARG A 195 -15.87 0.53 3.62
C ARG A 195 -15.50 1.67 4.56
N VAL A 196 -14.24 1.74 5.02
CA VAL A 196 -13.78 2.86 5.87
C VAL A 196 -13.89 4.20 5.13
N LEU A 197 -13.51 4.24 3.85
CA LEU A 197 -13.58 5.47 3.05
C LEU A 197 -15.02 5.88 2.73
N VAL A 198 -15.89 4.92 2.43
CA VAL A 198 -17.32 5.14 2.22
C VAL A 198 -17.99 5.70 3.49
N GLY A 199 -17.55 5.25 4.66
CA GLY A 199 -18.01 5.71 5.97
C GLY A 199 -19.32 5.03 6.42
N GLY A 200 -19.64 5.15 7.71
CA GLY A 200 -20.71 4.36 8.34
C GLY A 200 -22.14 4.61 7.85
N SER A 201 -22.39 5.72 7.15
CA SER A 201 -23.72 6.06 6.63
C SER A 201 -24.04 5.40 5.27
N HIS A 202 -23.03 4.85 4.60
CA HIS A 202 -23.15 4.29 3.26
C HIS A 202 -22.44 2.94 3.17
N THR A 203 -22.72 2.21 2.10
CA THR A 203 -22.19 0.87 1.84
C THR A 203 -21.78 0.72 0.38
N LEU A 204 -21.12 -0.39 0.04
CA LEU A 204 -20.82 -0.71 -1.35
C LEU A 204 -22.11 -1.16 -2.05
N THR A 205 -22.28 -0.76 -3.30
CA THR A 205 -23.34 -1.33 -4.16
C THR A 205 -22.97 -2.75 -4.58
N GLN A 206 -23.90 -3.46 -5.21
CA GLN A 206 -23.59 -4.75 -5.82
C GLN A 206 -22.47 -4.63 -6.86
N ALA A 207 -22.39 -3.52 -7.60
CA ALA A 207 -21.30 -3.24 -8.53
C ALA A 207 -19.97 -3.03 -7.80
N GLY A 208 -19.97 -2.35 -6.64
CA GLY A 208 -18.81 -2.22 -5.76
C GLY A 208 -18.29 -3.56 -5.27
N VAL A 209 -19.17 -4.43 -4.77
CA VAL A 209 -18.81 -5.79 -4.33
C VAL A 209 -18.28 -6.63 -5.49
N ARG A 210 -18.92 -6.59 -6.66
CA ARG A 210 -18.45 -7.28 -7.88
C ARG A 210 -17.07 -6.79 -8.30
N TRP A 211 -16.82 -5.47 -8.25
CA TRP A 211 -15.52 -4.91 -8.60
C TRP A 211 -14.41 -5.36 -7.64
N THR A 212 -14.67 -5.40 -6.33
CA THR A 212 -13.75 -5.99 -5.34
C THR A 212 -13.46 -7.46 -5.67
N GLY A 213 -14.48 -8.24 -6.06
CA GLY A 213 -14.32 -9.63 -6.49
C GLY A 213 -13.50 -9.78 -7.78
N ILE A 214 -13.72 -8.92 -8.77
CA ILE A 214 -12.94 -8.90 -10.02
C ILE A 214 -11.47 -8.61 -9.71
N VAL A 215 -11.17 -7.61 -8.88
CA VAL A 215 -9.78 -7.30 -8.50
C VAL A 215 -9.16 -8.44 -7.71
N ALA A 216 -9.89 -9.09 -6.80
CA ALA A 216 -9.39 -10.29 -6.12
C ALA A 216 -9.07 -11.42 -7.11
N LEU A 217 -9.90 -11.62 -8.15
CA LEU A 217 -9.62 -12.59 -9.21
C LEU A 217 -8.41 -12.20 -10.06
N VAL A 218 -8.24 -10.91 -10.38
CA VAL A 218 -7.04 -10.39 -11.07
C VAL A 218 -5.79 -10.73 -10.25
N MET A 219 -5.83 -10.52 -8.94
CA MET A 219 -4.73 -10.92 -8.06
C MET A 219 -4.50 -12.42 -8.12
N LEU A 220 -5.54 -13.25 -7.95
CA LEU A 220 -5.43 -14.72 -7.99
C LEU A 220 -4.65 -15.22 -9.21
N ILE A 221 -4.99 -14.73 -10.40
CA ILE A 221 -4.44 -15.23 -11.66
C ILE A 221 -3.14 -14.55 -12.09
N THR A 222 -2.78 -13.40 -11.50
CA THR A 222 -1.51 -12.70 -11.81
C THR A 222 -0.46 -12.79 -10.70
N GLN A 223 -0.82 -13.30 -9.51
CA GLN A 223 0.05 -13.37 -8.33
C GLN A 223 1.34 -14.17 -8.56
N HIS A 224 1.38 -15.07 -9.56
CA HIS A 224 2.59 -15.83 -9.92
C HIS A 224 3.83 -14.94 -10.14
N ILE A 225 3.64 -13.67 -10.52
CA ILE A 225 4.75 -12.72 -10.68
C ILE A 225 5.52 -12.46 -9.38
N CYS A 226 4.84 -12.51 -8.23
CA CYS A 226 5.47 -12.35 -6.91
C CYS A 226 6.41 -13.52 -6.61
N ASP A 227 6.07 -14.71 -7.11
CA ASP A 227 6.79 -15.95 -6.84
C ASP A 227 8.11 -16.02 -7.62
N ILE A 228 8.15 -15.45 -8.84
CA ILE A 228 9.33 -15.50 -9.71
C ILE A 228 10.56 -14.90 -8.99
N LYS A 229 10.41 -13.70 -8.42
CA LYS A 229 11.50 -13.03 -7.68
C LYS A 229 11.86 -13.68 -6.34
N ASP A 230 10.94 -14.46 -5.76
CA ASP A 230 11.08 -15.07 -4.44
C ASP A 230 11.49 -16.57 -4.53
N ALA A 231 11.69 -17.09 -5.75
CA ALA A 231 11.93 -18.50 -6.04
C ALA A 231 13.15 -19.09 -5.29
N ALA A 232 14.21 -18.30 -5.07
CA ALA A 232 15.40 -18.78 -4.37
C ALA A 232 15.11 -19.11 -2.90
N GLY A 233 14.47 -18.19 -2.16
CA GLY A 233 14.04 -18.44 -0.79
C GLY A 233 12.96 -19.53 -0.70
N ASP A 234 12.02 -19.56 -1.65
CA ASP A 234 10.98 -20.60 -1.71
C ASP A 234 11.59 -22.01 -1.87
N ARG A 235 12.65 -22.17 -2.69
CA ARG A 235 13.39 -23.43 -2.81
C ARG A 235 14.04 -23.85 -1.49
N LEU A 236 14.66 -22.91 -0.78
CA LEU A 236 15.29 -23.19 0.51
C LEU A 236 14.26 -23.61 1.57
N ARG A 237 13.06 -23.02 1.53
CA ARG A 237 11.95 -23.42 2.40
C ARG A 237 11.30 -24.75 2.01
N GLY A 238 11.59 -25.28 0.81
CA GLY A 238 10.92 -26.47 0.28
C GLY A 238 9.50 -26.21 -0.22
N ARG A 239 9.16 -24.95 -0.55
CA ARG A 239 7.84 -24.57 -1.05
C ARG A 239 7.60 -25.03 -2.49
N ARG A 240 6.36 -25.35 -2.79
CA ARG A 240 5.89 -25.67 -4.15
C ARG A 240 5.32 -24.43 -4.86
N SER A 241 6.14 -23.39 -5.02
CA SER A 241 5.74 -22.15 -5.70
C SER A 241 5.59 -22.30 -7.22
N ALA A 242 4.85 -21.40 -7.86
CA ALA A 242 4.59 -21.45 -9.30
C ALA A 242 5.86 -21.62 -10.17
N PRO A 243 6.96 -20.85 -9.99
CA PRO A 243 8.17 -21.05 -10.79
C PRO A 243 8.89 -22.38 -10.50
N ILE A 244 8.69 -22.97 -9.32
CA ILE A 244 9.28 -24.28 -8.95
C ILE A 244 8.46 -25.43 -9.56
N VAL A 245 7.13 -25.31 -9.58
CA VAL A 245 6.23 -26.35 -10.07
C VAL A 245 6.06 -26.33 -11.59
N LEU A 246 5.87 -25.15 -12.18
CA LEU A 246 5.60 -24.97 -13.61
C LEU A 246 6.89 -24.84 -14.44
N GLY A 247 8.00 -24.48 -13.80
CA GLY A 247 9.22 -24.05 -14.48
C GLY A 247 9.16 -22.59 -14.96
N ASP A 248 10.32 -22.06 -15.38
CA ASP A 248 10.49 -20.64 -15.71
C ASP A 248 9.67 -20.18 -16.92
N GLU A 249 9.52 -21.01 -17.95
CA GLU A 249 8.78 -20.60 -19.15
C GLU A 249 7.27 -20.55 -18.91
N MET A 250 6.69 -21.61 -18.36
CA MET A 250 5.24 -21.68 -18.15
C MET A 250 4.76 -20.69 -17.09
N VAL A 251 5.55 -20.44 -16.03
CA VAL A 251 5.17 -19.42 -15.03
C VAL A 251 5.09 -18.01 -15.65
N ARG A 252 5.99 -17.68 -16.58
CA ARG A 252 5.99 -16.37 -17.25
C ARG A 252 4.78 -16.20 -18.17
N TRP A 253 4.37 -17.25 -18.87
CA TRP A 253 3.10 -17.27 -19.62
C TRP A 253 1.88 -17.15 -18.70
N SER A 254 1.91 -17.84 -17.55
CA SER A 254 0.84 -17.79 -16.55
C SER A 254 0.65 -16.40 -15.92
N VAL A 255 1.63 -15.50 -16.05
CA VAL A 255 1.52 -14.08 -15.65
C VAL A 255 1.09 -13.22 -16.84
N SER A 256 1.78 -13.38 -17.97
CA SER A 256 1.65 -12.49 -19.13
C SER A 256 0.27 -12.57 -19.77
N VAL A 257 -0.28 -13.78 -19.96
CA VAL A 257 -1.61 -13.95 -20.58
C VAL A 257 -2.71 -13.33 -19.73
N PRO A 258 -2.83 -13.64 -18.42
CA PRO A 258 -3.86 -13.02 -17.60
C PRO A 258 -3.75 -11.50 -17.51
N ILE A 259 -2.54 -10.92 -17.47
CA ILE A 259 -2.36 -9.46 -17.50
C ILE A 259 -3.00 -8.85 -18.75
N MET A 260 -2.74 -9.42 -19.94
CA MET A 260 -3.31 -8.93 -21.19
C MET A 260 -4.83 -9.10 -21.23
N VAL A 261 -5.33 -10.25 -20.79
CA VAL A 261 -6.77 -10.52 -20.71
C VAL A 261 -7.46 -9.54 -19.77
N CYS A 262 -6.95 -9.33 -18.57
CA CYS A 262 -7.49 -8.36 -17.61
C CYS A 262 -7.41 -6.91 -18.13
N SER A 263 -6.39 -6.59 -18.92
CA SER A 263 -6.25 -5.28 -19.56
C SER A 263 -7.34 -4.99 -20.60
N VAL A 264 -8.02 -6.03 -21.10
CA VAL A 264 -9.23 -5.92 -21.94
C VAL A 264 -10.50 -5.97 -21.10
N LEU A 265 -10.62 -6.96 -20.22
CA LEU A 265 -11.86 -7.25 -19.51
C LEU A 265 -12.24 -6.17 -18.49
N CYS A 266 -11.27 -5.56 -17.81
CA CYS A 266 -11.55 -4.54 -16.81
C CYS A 266 -12.11 -3.24 -17.42
N PRO A 267 -11.53 -2.65 -18.49
CA PRO A 267 -12.16 -1.53 -19.19
C PRO A 267 -13.52 -1.90 -19.82
N TRP A 268 -13.66 -3.13 -20.34
CA TRP A 268 -14.93 -3.63 -20.88
C TRP A 268 -16.03 -3.68 -19.84
N TYR A 269 -15.75 -4.15 -18.62
CA TYR A 269 -16.70 -4.20 -17.51
C TYR A 269 -17.33 -2.83 -17.20
N PHE A 270 -16.57 -1.75 -17.36
CA PHE A 270 -17.03 -0.38 -17.15
C PHE A 270 -17.55 0.31 -18.43
N GLY A 271 -17.56 -0.36 -19.58
CA GLY A 271 -18.00 0.21 -20.85
C GLY A 271 -17.16 1.39 -21.33
N LEU A 272 -15.85 1.40 -21.03
CA LEU A 272 -14.97 2.53 -21.31
C LEU A 272 -14.56 2.61 -22.79
N GLY A 273 -14.07 3.77 -23.22
CA GLY A 273 -13.59 4.02 -24.58
C GLY A 273 -12.15 3.57 -24.84
N TRP A 274 -11.71 3.62 -26.11
CA TRP A 274 -10.40 3.11 -26.56
C TRP A 274 -9.19 3.66 -25.80
N LYS A 275 -9.26 4.90 -25.28
CA LYS A 275 -8.18 5.51 -24.48
C LYS A 275 -7.87 4.67 -23.24
N SER A 276 -8.88 4.20 -22.52
CA SER A 276 -8.70 3.35 -21.33
C SER A 276 -8.07 2.01 -21.68
N TYR A 277 -8.44 1.41 -22.82
CA TYR A 277 -7.79 0.21 -23.32
C TYR A 277 -6.32 0.48 -23.64
N VAL A 278 -6.00 1.50 -24.43
CA VAL A 278 -4.61 1.81 -24.79
C VAL A 278 -3.76 2.06 -23.55
N SER A 279 -4.25 2.80 -22.55
CA SER A 279 -3.52 3.06 -21.32
C SER A 279 -3.22 1.79 -20.52
N VAL A 280 -4.24 0.97 -20.22
CA VAL A 280 -4.05 -0.24 -19.41
C VAL A 280 -3.26 -1.30 -20.18
N MET A 281 -3.55 -1.48 -21.48
CA MET A 281 -2.85 -2.42 -22.35
C MET A 281 -1.40 -2.02 -22.61
N GLY A 282 -1.11 -0.72 -22.68
CA GLY A 282 0.26 -0.22 -22.80
C GLY A 282 1.11 -0.60 -21.60
N ILE A 283 0.62 -0.30 -20.39
CA ILE A 283 1.32 -0.66 -19.15
C ILE A 283 1.37 -2.20 -18.99
N GLY A 284 0.25 -2.90 -19.23
CA GLY A 284 0.16 -4.35 -19.14
C GLY A 284 1.08 -5.06 -20.14
N GLY A 285 1.18 -4.54 -21.36
CA GLY A 285 2.08 -5.03 -22.41
C GLY A 285 3.55 -4.84 -22.05
N VAL A 286 3.91 -3.73 -21.40
CA VAL A 286 5.27 -3.54 -20.84
C VAL A 286 5.54 -4.60 -19.79
N VAL A 287 4.61 -4.86 -18.86
CA VAL A 287 4.80 -5.89 -17.81
C VAL A 287 4.91 -7.28 -18.43
N ALA A 288 3.98 -7.67 -19.30
CA ALA A 288 3.95 -8.98 -19.96
C ALA A 288 5.20 -9.20 -20.83
N GLY A 289 5.54 -8.23 -21.69
CA GLY A 289 6.75 -8.28 -22.50
C GLY A 289 8.01 -8.39 -21.65
N ARG A 290 8.07 -7.62 -20.55
CA ARG A 290 9.22 -7.71 -19.63
C ARG A 290 9.34 -9.07 -18.97
N THR A 291 8.23 -9.62 -18.50
CA THR A 291 8.15 -10.95 -17.90
C THR A 291 8.66 -12.03 -18.85
N MET A 292 8.45 -11.90 -20.17
CA MET A 292 8.91 -12.90 -21.14
C MET A 292 10.39 -12.73 -21.55
N VAL A 293 10.87 -11.49 -21.68
CA VAL A 293 12.17 -11.17 -22.27
C VAL A 293 13.32 -11.20 -21.25
N TRP A 294 13.15 -10.56 -20.10
CA TRP A 294 14.22 -10.46 -19.09
C TRP A 294 14.01 -11.49 -17.98
N ARG A 295 15.03 -12.32 -17.75
CA ARG A 295 14.96 -13.49 -16.85
C ARG A 295 15.93 -13.43 -15.67
N ASP A 296 16.50 -12.26 -15.40
CA ASP A 296 17.37 -12.04 -14.25
C ASP A 296 16.57 -11.49 -13.04
N LEU A 297 17.09 -11.74 -11.83
CA LEU A 297 16.43 -11.36 -10.58
C LEU A 297 16.20 -9.85 -10.45
N ALA A 298 17.12 -9.01 -10.95
CA ALA A 298 16.98 -7.56 -10.84
C ALA A 298 15.82 -7.07 -11.74
N SER A 299 15.74 -7.60 -12.95
CA SER A 299 14.63 -7.35 -13.87
C SER A 299 13.31 -7.87 -13.33
N ASP A 300 13.26 -9.07 -12.76
CA ASP A 300 12.03 -9.64 -12.18
C ASP A 300 11.52 -8.80 -10.99
N LYS A 301 12.43 -8.28 -10.15
CA LYS A 301 12.07 -7.34 -9.07
C LYS A 301 11.50 -6.02 -9.61
N LEU A 302 12.02 -5.50 -10.72
CA LEU A 302 11.47 -4.31 -11.36
C LEU A 302 10.12 -4.59 -12.00
N THR A 303 9.98 -5.72 -12.71
CA THR A 303 8.74 -6.12 -13.38
C THR A 303 7.61 -6.35 -12.38
N TRP A 304 7.89 -6.92 -11.20
CA TRP A 304 6.94 -7.00 -10.10
C TRP A 304 6.44 -5.63 -9.61
N LYS A 305 7.32 -4.61 -9.52
CA LYS A 305 6.91 -3.24 -9.18
C LYS A 305 6.04 -2.61 -10.28
N LEU A 306 6.39 -2.85 -11.55
CA LEU A 306 5.59 -2.39 -12.69
C LEU A 306 4.24 -3.09 -12.76
N TRP A 307 4.14 -4.36 -12.35
CA TRP A 307 2.88 -5.05 -12.17
C TRP A 307 2.02 -4.40 -11.08
N ALA A 308 2.61 -4.03 -9.94
CA ALA A 308 1.89 -3.27 -8.91
C ALA A 308 1.41 -1.90 -9.41
N PHE A 309 2.16 -1.27 -10.33
CA PHE A 309 1.71 -0.05 -11.00
C PHE A 309 0.58 -0.31 -12.00
N TRP A 310 0.64 -1.41 -12.76
CA TRP A 310 -0.44 -1.84 -13.65
C TRP A 310 -1.74 -2.13 -12.90
N THR A 311 -1.69 -2.78 -11.74
CA THR A 311 -2.90 -3.01 -10.92
C THR A 311 -3.51 -1.70 -10.44
N VAL A 312 -2.69 -0.71 -10.06
CA VAL A 312 -3.18 0.65 -9.75
C VAL A 312 -3.85 1.30 -10.97
N ALA A 313 -3.33 1.10 -12.19
CA ALA A 313 -3.99 1.60 -13.40
C ALA A 313 -5.39 0.99 -13.61
N LEU A 314 -5.59 -0.29 -13.25
CA LEU A 314 -6.93 -0.90 -13.23
C LEU A 314 -7.84 -0.25 -12.19
N PHE A 315 -7.31 0.13 -11.04
CA PHE A 315 -8.10 0.69 -9.94
C PHE A 315 -8.68 2.07 -10.24
N VAL A 316 -8.07 2.80 -11.18
CA VAL A 316 -8.54 4.12 -11.63
C VAL A 316 -9.77 4.02 -12.56
N LEU A 317 -10.00 2.87 -13.21
CA LEU A 317 -11.10 2.67 -14.16
C LEU A 317 -12.50 3.10 -13.67
N PRO A 318 -12.96 2.76 -12.45
CA PRO A 318 -14.27 3.22 -11.97
C PRO A 318 -14.38 4.75 -11.85
N VAL A 319 -13.26 5.45 -11.60
CA VAL A 319 -13.24 6.92 -11.57
C VAL A 319 -13.36 7.49 -12.97
N VAL A 320 -12.73 6.86 -13.97
CA VAL A 320 -12.90 7.25 -15.38
C VAL A 320 -14.34 7.02 -15.85
N ALA A 321 -14.98 5.95 -15.37
CA ALA A 321 -16.37 5.63 -15.68
C ALA A 321 -17.37 6.60 -15.02
N SER A 322 -17.01 7.17 -13.87
CA SER A 322 -17.84 8.11 -13.11
C SER A 322 -16.96 9.23 -12.52
N PRO A 323 -16.59 10.24 -13.34
CA PRO A 323 -15.66 11.29 -12.93
C PRO A 323 -16.33 12.40 -12.10
N VAL A 324 -17.65 12.34 -11.88
CA VAL A 324 -18.49 13.38 -11.28
C VAL A 324 -17.89 14.01 -10.02
N VAL A 325 -17.31 13.18 -9.14
CA VAL A 325 -16.71 13.64 -7.88
C VAL A 325 -15.42 14.42 -8.10
N LEU A 326 -14.58 13.97 -9.03
CA LEU A 326 -13.36 14.67 -9.40
C LEU A 326 -13.66 15.95 -10.16
N ASP A 327 -14.61 15.92 -11.10
CA ASP A 327 -15.01 17.09 -11.89
C ASP A 327 -15.60 18.17 -10.98
N GLY A 328 -16.44 17.78 -10.01
CA GLY A 328 -17.00 18.70 -9.02
C GLY A 328 -15.93 19.31 -8.10
N ALA A 329 -14.96 18.50 -7.65
CA ALA A 329 -13.84 18.97 -6.84
C ALA A 329 -12.92 19.91 -7.63
N TRP A 330 -12.60 19.56 -8.88
CA TRP A 330 -11.81 20.38 -9.79
C TRP A 330 -12.49 21.72 -10.06
N THR A 331 -13.79 21.71 -10.34
CA THR A 331 -14.58 22.93 -10.55
C THR A 331 -14.57 23.81 -9.31
N SER A 332 -14.80 23.24 -8.13
CA SER A 332 -14.80 23.97 -6.86
C SER A 332 -13.43 24.60 -6.55
N MET A 333 -12.34 23.83 -6.76
CA MET A 333 -10.98 24.31 -6.57
C MET A 333 -10.61 25.39 -7.59
N SER A 334 -11.02 25.22 -8.85
CA SER A 334 -10.76 26.19 -9.91
C SER A 334 -11.50 27.49 -9.64
N ILE A 335 -12.76 27.46 -9.19
CA ILE A 335 -13.50 28.66 -8.78
C ILE A 335 -12.79 29.37 -7.62
N LEU A 336 -12.35 28.61 -6.60
CA LEU A 336 -11.63 29.15 -5.44
C LEU A 336 -10.31 29.83 -5.85
N LEU A 337 -9.57 29.23 -6.78
CA LEU A 337 -8.26 29.73 -7.21
C LEU A 337 -8.34 30.84 -8.25
N CYS A 338 -9.36 30.84 -9.12
CA CYS A 338 -9.36 31.66 -10.33
C CYS A 338 -10.51 32.68 -10.47
N GLY A 339 -11.61 32.59 -9.73
CA GLY A 339 -12.67 33.63 -9.72
C GLY A 339 -13.35 34.00 -11.06
N GLY A 340 -12.94 33.44 -12.21
CA GLY A 340 -13.45 33.77 -13.56
C GLY A 340 -12.97 32.81 -14.67
N ASP A 341 -13.60 32.90 -15.84
CA ASP A 341 -13.55 31.88 -16.91
C ASP A 341 -12.20 31.80 -17.66
N GLU A 342 -11.48 32.91 -17.85
CA GLU A 342 -10.20 32.92 -18.59
C GLU A 342 -9.08 32.16 -17.86
N CYS A 343 -9.02 32.28 -16.54
CA CYS A 343 -8.05 31.59 -15.68
C CYS A 343 -8.32 30.07 -15.63
N LEU A 344 -9.60 29.67 -15.73
CA LEU A 344 -10.02 28.27 -15.79
C LEU A 344 -9.49 27.55 -17.04
N SER A 345 -9.50 28.24 -18.20
CA SER A 345 -8.96 27.69 -19.45
C SER A 345 -7.45 27.42 -19.37
N THR A 346 -6.72 28.34 -18.72
CA THR A 346 -5.27 28.24 -18.51
C THR A 346 -4.93 27.12 -17.50
N LEU A 347 -5.69 27.01 -16.41
CA LEU A 347 -5.55 25.90 -15.46
C LEU A 347 -5.86 24.54 -16.09
N ASN A 348 -6.87 24.44 -16.94
CA ASN A 348 -7.18 23.19 -17.66
C ASN A 348 -6.04 22.79 -18.59
N LEU A 349 -5.45 23.74 -19.32
CA LEU A 349 -4.25 23.53 -20.13
C LEU A 349 -3.06 23.04 -19.28
N LEU A 350 -2.83 23.65 -18.12
CA LEU A 350 -1.77 23.25 -17.20
C LEU A 350 -2.01 21.86 -16.60
N ALA A 351 -3.24 21.54 -16.19
CA ALA A 351 -3.60 20.23 -15.66
C ALA A 351 -3.43 19.12 -16.69
N VAL A 352 -3.92 19.34 -17.92
CA VAL A 352 -3.72 18.40 -19.04
C VAL A 352 -2.23 18.24 -19.34
N SER A 353 -1.45 19.33 -19.35
CA SER A 353 0.00 19.26 -19.56
C SER A 353 0.74 18.58 -18.41
N GLY A 354 0.28 18.70 -17.16
CA GLY A 354 0.84 18.03 -15.99
C GLY A 354 0.57 16.52 -16.02
N VAL A 355 -0.65 16.12 -16.39
CA VAL A 355 -0.99 14.70 -16.61
C VAL A 355 -0.17 14.12 -17.76
N VAL A 356 0.00 14.84 -18.87
CA VAL A 356 0.87 14.44 -20.00
C VAL A 356 2.34 14.39 -19.57
N GLY A 357 2.83 15.35 -18.78
CA GLY A 357 4.21 15.38 -18.28
C GLY A 357 4.53 14.26 -17.29
N ILE A 358 3.55 13.82 -16.49
CA ILE A 358 3.63 12.64 -15.62
C ILE A 358 3.66 11.35 -16.46
N VAL A 359 2.89 11.30 -17.55
CA VAL A 359 2.88 10.17 -18.49
C VAL A 359 4.17 10.09 -19.32
N GLU A 360 4.79 11.23 -19.64
CA GLU A 360 6.05 11.30 -20.40
C GLU A 360 7.33 11.24 -19.54
N GLY A 361 7.22 11.10 -18.22
CA GLY A 361 8.38 10.87 -17.35
C GLY A 361 9.42 11.99 -17.35
N ARG A 362 9.05 13.23 -17.69
CA ARG A 362 9.98 14.37 -17.58
C ARG A 362 10.17 14.73 -16.12
N ARG A 363 11.39 14.55 -15.61
CA ARG A 363 11.79 14.97 -14.26
C ARG A 363 11.60 16.48 -14.10
N LEU A 364 10.61 16.90 -13.31
CA LEU A 364 10.49 18.26 -12.80
C LEU A 364 11.50 18.46 -11.64
N TYR A 365 12.78 18.60 -11.99
CA TYR A 365 13.77 19.20 -11.10
C TYR A 365 14.63 20.16 -11.92
N GLY A 366 14.17 21.41 -12.02
CA GLY A 366 14.98 22.55 -12.42
C GLY A 366 15.67 23.14 -11.19
N GLN A 367 16.97 23.32 -11.26
CA GLN A 367 17.82 23.86 -10.21
C GLN A 367 17.31 25.22 -9.68
N VAL A 368 17.37 25.38 -8.36
CA VAL A 368 17.17 26.67 -7.68
C VAL A 368 18.37 27.56 -7.97
N GLY A 369 18.26 28.41 -8.98
CA GLY A 369 19.14 29.56 -9.21
C GLY A 369 18.59 30.79 -8.50
N ARG A 370 19.36 31.36 -7.57
CA ARG A 370 19.10 32.71 -7.02
C ARG A 370 19.30 33.75 -8.13
N ALA A 371 18.29 34.55 -8.41
CA ALA A 371 18.34 36.02 -8.39
C ALA A 371 17.06 36.60 -9.02
N ASN A 372 16.46 37.56 -8.30
CA ASN A 372 15.48 38.57 -8.70
C ASN A 372 14.95 38.50 -10.14
N ASP A 373 13.71 38.04 -10.30
CA ASP A 373 12.67 38.76 -11.04
C ASP A 373 11.29 38.17 -10.71
N THR A 374 10.35 39.05 -10.41
CA THR A 374 8.97 38.72 -10.06
C THR A 374 8.20 38.22 -11.29
N VAL A 375 7.54 37.07 -11.13
CA VAL A 375 6.70 36.31 -12.09
C VAL A 375 7.50 35.39 -13.05
N PRO A 376 7.53 34.06 -12.80
CA PRO A 376 8.12 33.12 -13.74
C PRO A 376 7.26 33.04 -15.01
N ARG A 377 7.84 33.44 -16.14
CA ARG A 377 7.29 33.22 -17.48
C ARG A 377 7.55 31.76 -17.86
N ILE A 378 6.49 30.97 -18.04
CA ILE A 378 6.61 29.62 -18.59
C ILE A 378 6.88 29.75 -20.09
N VAL A 379 8.12 29.50 -20.50
CA VAL A 379 8.48 29.35 -21.92
C VAL A 379 8.32 27.87 -22.26
N ILE A 380 7.34 27.58 -23.13
CA ILE A 380 7.15 26.26 -23.72
C ILE A 380 7.99 26.23 -25.00
N ASP A 381 9.18 25.63 -24.93
CA ASP A 381 9.91 25.29 -26.15
C ASP A 381 9.25 24.07 -26.79
N ALA A 382 8.53 24.32 -27.89
CA ALA A 382 8.06 23.27 -28.78
C ALA A 382 9.27 22.62 -29.46
N VAL A 383 9.47 21.32 -29.24
CA VAL A 383 10.38 20.53 -30.08
C VAL A 383 9.64 20.27 -31.40
N VAL A 384 10.12 20.92 -32.45
CA VAL A 384 9.78 20.60 -33.84
C VAL A 384 10.43 19.26 -34.19
N SER A 385 9.62 18.41 -34.85
CA SER A 385 9.88 17.11 -35.49
C SER A 385 10.27 15.94 -34.59
#